data_AF-A0A6G0TNI6-F1
#
_entry.id   AF-A0A6G0TNI6-F1
#
_cell.length_a   1.000
_cell.length_b   1.000
_cell.length_c   1.000
_cell.angle_alpha   90.00
_cell.angle_beta   90.00
_cell.angle_gamma   90.00
#
_symmetry.space_group_name_H-M   'P 1'
#
loop_
_entity.id
_entity.type
_entity.pdbx_description
1 polymer ?
#
loop_
_entity_poly.entity_id
_entity_poly.type
_entity_poly.pdbx_seq_one_letter_code
_entity_poly.pdbx_strand_id
1 'polypeptide(L)'
;MCSYYFLEVTLSVLDRKGDNVDVNNGKFSFYIKEALKEVFGQFGSSVNFDVLKFEAGKGIIRCPSTFYKTPLINMSQIIKDGKDTIIFATKEDHQSPSKVILSPPEPSPGLIFPDGSINWNCPCLGGMATGPCGVEFRESFTCFHYSQEEPKGMECREKFTAMWACMDQYPEVYSEGLKDDEEFLNAEEKASETVKNEKTNS
;
A
#
# COMPACT_ATOMS: atom_id res chain seq x y z
N MET A 1 8.07 -28.56 7.86
CA MET A 1 8.41 -29.89 7.31
C MET A 1 8.81 -29.71 5.85
N CYS A 2 10.01 -30.13 5.46
CA CYS A 2 10.44 -30.10 4.06
C CYS A 2 9.71 -31.22 3.31
N SER A 3 8.65 -30.89 2.56
CA SER A 3 8.04 -31.81 1.61
C SER A 3 8.94 -31.93 0.37
N TYR A 4 9.03 -33.12 -0.20
CA TYR A 4 9.77 -33.39 -1.45
C TYR A 4 8.79 -33.82 -2.54
N TYR A 5 9.12 -33.52 -3.79
CA TYR A 5 8.44 -34.03 -4.97
C TYR A 5 9.35 -35.02 -5.69
N PHE A 6 8.72 -36.04 -6.28
CA PHE A 6 9.37 -37.03 -7.12
C PHE A 6 8.97 -36.76 -8.56
N LEU A 7 9.97 -36.60 -9.43
CA LEU A 7 9.76 -36.29 -10.84
C LEU A 7 10.37 -37.39 -11.69
N GLU A 8 9.59 -37.91 -12.61
CA GLU A 8 10.08 -38.77 -13.67
C GLU A 8 10.56 -37.87 -14.82
N VAL A 9 11.85 -37.96 -15.15
CA VAL A 9 12.50 -37.15 -16.18
C VAL A 9 13.07 -38.06 -17.24
N THR A 10 12.81 -37.73 -18.50
CA THR A 10 13.42 -38.40 -19.65
C THR A 10 14.41 -37.44 -20.29
N LEU A 11 15.66 -37.87 -20.44
CA LEU A 11 16.72 -37.12 -21.09
C LEU A 11 16.94 -37.65 -22.51
N SER A 12 16.80 -36.76 -23.49
CA SER A 12 17.12 -37.04 -24.88
C SER A 12 18.27 -36.12 -25.29
N VAL A 13 19.49 -36.65 -25.22
CA VAL A 13 20.70 -35.91 -25.60
C VAL A 13 21.06 -36.28 -27.03
N LEU A 14 21.18 -35.28 -27.90
CA LEU A 14 21.56 -35.49 -29.30
C LEU A 14 23.02 -35.06 -29.51
N ASP A 15 23.79 -35.83 -30.27
CA ASP A 15 25.14 -35.40 -30.73
C ASP A 15 25.00 -34.31 -31.82
N ARG A 16 26.12 -33.69 -32.21
CA ARG A 16 26.22 -32.73 -33.32
C ARG A 16 25.71 -33.26 -34.67
N LYS A 17 25.53 -34.58 -34.77
CA LYS A 17 24.97 -35.28 -35.94
C LYS A 17 23.47 -35.58 -35.81
N GLY A 18 22.85 -35.31 -34.66
CA GLY A 18 21.43 -35.55 -34.39
C GLY A 18 21.10 -36.96 -33.86
N ASP A 19 22.09 -37.78 -33.55
CA ASP A 19 21.89 -39.12 -32.99
C ASP A 19 21.74 -39.09 -31.46
N ASN A 20 20.88 -39.96 -30.92
CA ASN A 20 20.72 -40.11 -29.46
C ASN A 20 22.00 -40.65 -28.82
N VAL A 21 22.51 -39.90 -27.84
CA VAL A 21 23.66 -40.26 -27.02
C VAL A 21 23.17 -40.99 -25.78
N ASP A 22 23.71 -42.19 -25.54
CA ASP A 22 23.40 -42.95 -24.33
C ASP A 22 24.04 -42.27 -23.11
N VAL A 23 23.20 -41.79 -22.20
CA VAL A 23 23.64 -41.02 -21.03
C VAL A 23 23.98 -42.00 -19.92
N ASN A 24 25.21 -41.99 -19.42
CA ASN A 24 25.57 -42.78 -18.25
C ASN A 24 25.10 -42.10 -16.95
N ASN A 25 24.95 -42.90 -15.88
CA ASN A 25 24.46 -42.39 -14.58
C ASN A 25 25.31 -41.23 -14.03
N GLY A 26 26.63 -41.26 -14.25
CA GLY A 26 27.55 -40.22 -13.80
C GLY A 26 27.41 -38.88 -14.53
N LYS A 27 26.88 -38.86 -15.77
CA LYS A 27 26.63 -37.61 -16.53
C LYS A 27 25.16 -37.19 -16.49
N PHE A 28 24.23 -38.07 -16.11
CA PHE A 28 22.80 -37.75 -16.03
C PHE A 28 22.54 -36.52 -15.15
N SER A 29 23.10 -36.47 -13.94
CA SER A 29 22.95 -35.32 -13.05
C SER A 29 23.53 -34.04 -13.62
N PHE A 30 24.60 -34.13 -14.41
CA PHE A 30 25.20 -32.98 -15.07
C PHE A 30 24.27 -32.41 -16.15
N TYR A 31 23.72 -33.26 -17.02
CA TYR A 31 22.79 -32.84 -18.06
C TYR A 31 21.49 -32.26 -17.49
N ILE A 32 20.96 -32.85 -16.40
CA ILE A 32 19.81 -32.26 -15.70
C ILE A 32 20.16 -30.87 -15.15
N LYS A 33 21.35 -30.69 -14.54
CA LYS A 33 21.77 -29.37 -14.03
C LYS A 33 21.91 -28.33 -15.15
N GLU A 34 22.50 -28.71 -16.28
CA GLU A 34 22.65 -27.81 -17.42
C GLU A 34 21.28 -27.46 -18.03
N ALA A 35 20.36 -28.43 -18.19
CA ALA A 35 19.00 -28.17 -18.65
C ALA A 35 18.22 -27.26 -17.67
N LEU A 36 18.35 -27.49 -16.37
CA LEU A 36 17.74 -26.63 -15.35
C LEU A 36 18.34 -25.22 -15.37
N LYS A 37 19.65 -25.10 -15.60
CA LYS A 37 20.30 -23.80 -15.77
C LYS A 37 19.83 -23.07 -17.02
N GLU A 38 19.60 -23.78 -18.12
CA GLU A 38 19.06 -23.18 -19.35
C GLU A 38 17.62 -22.67 -19.15
N VAL A 39 16.78 -23.44 -18.46
CA VAL A 39 15.36 -23.10 -18.24
C VAL A 39 15.16 -22.08 -17.11
N PHE A 40 15.90 -22.20 -16.01
CA PHE A 40 15.71 -21.41 -14.78
C PHE A 40 16.88 -20.45 -14.47
N GLY A 41 17.85 -20.33 -15.37
CA GLY A 41 19.02 -19.45 -15.19
C GLY A 41 19.90 -19.85 -14.00
N GLN A 42 20.41 -18.83 -13.30
CA GLN A 42 21.32 -19.02 -12.15
C GLN A 42 20.66 -19.78 -10.98
N PHE A 43 19.33 -19.73 -10.87
CA PHE A 43 18.58 -20.48 -9.86
C PHE A 43 18.61 -21.99 -10.13
N GLY A 44 18.47 -22.40 -11.39
CA GLY A 44 18.55 -23.81 -11.79
C GLY A 44 19.89 -24.47 -11.47
N SER A 45 20.97 -23.69 -11.47
CA SER A 45 22.32 -24.17 -11.09
C SER A 45 22.46 -24.45 -9.60
N SER A 46 21.65 -23.79 -8.76
CA SER A 46 21.74 -23.89 -7.29
C SER A 46 20.80 -24.96 -6.70
N VAL A 47 20.10 -25.71 -7.55
CA VAL A 47 19.14 -26.73 -7.12
C VAL A 47 19.88 -27.97 -6.65
N ASN A 48 19.65 -28.34 -5.38
CA ASN A 48 20.04 -29.63 -4.85
C ASN A 48 18.92 -30.64 -5.11
N PHE A 49 19.15 -31.57 -6.04
CA PHE A 49 18.27 -32.69 -6.32
C PHE A 49 19.05 -34.01 -6.19
N ASP A 50 18.35 -35.06 -5.83
CA ASP A 50 18.92 -36.41 -5.76
C ASP A 50 18.39 -37.27 -6.90
N VAL A 51 19.26 -38.03 -7.54
CA VAL A 51 18.85 -39.03 -8.54
C VAL A 51 18.59 -40.34 -7.81
N LEU A 52 17.32 -40.77 -7.77
CA LEU A 52 16.90 -41.98 -7.06
C LEU A 52 17.01 -43.24 -7.92
N LYS A 53 16.72 -43.10 -9.22
CA LYS A 53 16.75 -44.21 -10.17
C LYS A 53 17.14 -43.68 -11.54
N PHE A 54 17.93 -44.44 -12.29
CA PHE A 54 18.27 -44.16 -13.69
C PHE A 54 18.30 -45.45 -14.50
N GLU A 55 17.48 -45.53 -15.55
CA GLU A 55 17.41 -46.65 -16.50
C GLU A 55 17.20 -46.11 -17.92
N ALA A 56 18.11 -46.42 -18.85
CA ALA A 56 17.97 -46.17 -20.29
C ALA A 56 17.52 -44.73 -20.66
N GLY A 57 18.15 -43.71 -20.07
CA GLY A 57 17.82 -42.30 -20.33
C GLY A 57 16.63 -41.74 -19.54
N LYS A 58 15.93 -42.57 -18.76
CA LYS A 58 14.88 -42.15 -17.82
C LYS A 58 15.41 -42.17 -16.40
N GLY A 59 15.08 -41.16 -15.62
CA GLY A 59 15.45 -41.11 -14.21
C GLY A 59 14.37 -40.51 -13.32
N ILE A 60 14.33 -40.97 -12.08
CA ILE A 60 13.47 -40.40 -11.04
C ILE A 60 14.35 -39.50 -10.18
N ILE A 61 14.01 -38.22 -10.11
CA ILE A 61 14.70 -37.25 -9.27
C ILE A 61 13.83 -36.83 -8.09
N ARG A 62 14.48 -36.62 -6.94
CA ARG A 62 13.89 -36.03 -5.74
C ARG A 62 14.25 -34.56 -5.69
N CYS A 63 13.24 -33.70 -5.77
CA CYS A 63 13.42 -32.25 -5.65
C CYS A 63 12.74 -31.73 -4.38
N PRO A 64 13.35 -30.77 -3.66
CA PRO A 64 12.69 -30.06 -2.57
C PRO A 64 11.43 -29.33 -3.07
N SER A 65 10.36 -29.29 -2.26
CA SER A 65 9.12 -28.57 -2.60
C SER A 65 9.27 -27.08 -2.81
N THR A 66 10.36 -26.48 -2.31
CA THR A 66 10.71 -25.09 -2.56
C THR A 66 11.04 -24.80 -4.02
N PHE A 67 11.41 -25.82 -4.81
CA PHE A 67 11.79 -25.67 -6.21
C PHE A 67 10.62 -25.21 -7.10
N TYR A 68 9.40 -25.69 -6.82
CA TYR A 68 8.18 -25.30 -7.57
C TYR A 68 7.54 -24.00 -7.08
N LYS A 69 8.06 -23.39 -6.00
CA LYS A 69 7.53 -22.14 -5.46
C LYS A 69 8.09 -20.90 -6.15
N THR A 70 9.12 -21.04 -6.98
CA THR A 70 9.66 -19.96 -7.82
C THR A 70 9.22 -20.16 -9.26
N PRO A 71 8.28 -19.34 -9.77
CA PRO A 71 7.72 -19.55 -11.10
C PRO A 71 8.67 -19.05 -12.19
N LEU A 72 8.56 -19.71 -13.34
CA LEU A 72 9.11 -19.31 -14.64
C LEU A 72 8.86 -17.81 -14.88
N ILE A 73 9.93 -17.01 -14.98
CA ILE A 73 9.91 -15.52 -14.93
C ILE A 73 9.39 -14.87 -16.23
N ASN A 74 8.50 -15.52 -16.99
CA ASN A 74 8.05 -15.00 -18.29
C ASN A 74 6.52 -14.88 -18.46
N MET A 75 5.72 -15.07 -17.41
CA MET A 75 4.27 -14.82 -17.48
C MET A 75 3.76 -14.20 -16.18
N SER A 76 2.74 -13.34 -16.28
CA SER A 76 2.02 -12.85 -15.11
C SER A 76 1.27 -13.98 -14.41
N GLN A 77 1.34 -14.02 -13.08
CA GLN A 77 0.78 -15.10 -12.27
C GLN A 77 0.09 -14.58 -11.02
N ILE A 78 -0.94 -15.31 -10.61
CA ILE A 78 -1.70 -15.06 -9.38
C ILE A 78 -1.50 -16.26 -8.46
N ILE A 79 -0.86 -16.03 -7.31
CA ILE A 79 -0.65 -17.04 -6.28
C ILE A 79 -1.58 -16.73 -5.11
N LYS A 80 -2.34 -17.73 -4.67
CA LYS A 80 -3.17 -17.63 -3.46
C LYS A 80 -2.46 -18.34 -2.32
N ASP A 81 -2.05 -17.61 -1.30
CA ASP A 81 -1.45 -18.14 -0.08
C ASP A 81 -2.35 -17.79 1.12
N GLY A 82 -3.24 -18.72 1.48
CA GLY A 82 -4.23 -18.49 2.53
C GLY A 82 -5.22 -17.36 2.19
N LYS A 83 -5.14 -16.25 2.94
CA LYS A 83 -5.95 -15.04 2.71
C LYS A 83 -5.31 -14.08 1.69
N ASP A 84 -4.02 -14.25 1.42
CA ASP A 84 -3.25 -13.34 0.62
C ASP A 84 -3.27 -13.74 -0.85
N THR A 85 -3.39 -12.74 -1.73
CA THR A 85 -3.30 -12.91 -3.18
C THR A 85 -2.08 -12.15 -3.67
N ILE A 86 -1.04 -12.90 -4.06
CA ILE A 86 0.22 -12.36 -4.57
C ILE A 86 0.12 -12.33 -6.10
N ILE A 87 0.24 -11.13 -6.67
CA ILE A 87 0.19 -10.91 -8.12
C ILE A 87 1.60 -10.58 -8.60
N PHE A 88 2.15 -11.43 -9.47
CA PHE A 88 3.39 -11.18 -10.17
C PHE A 88 3.05 -10.60 -11.54
N ALA A 89 3.33 -9.31 -11.75
CA ALA A 89 3.19 -8.64 -13.04
C ALA A 89 4.55 -8.55 -13.73
N THR A 90 4.59 -8.75 -15.04
CA THR A 90 5.79 -8.48 -15.85
C THR A 90 5.95 -6.98 -16.08
N LYS A 91 7.13 -6.55 -16.51
CA LYS A 91 7.40 -5.14 -16.81
C LYS A 91 6.51 -4.65 -17.96
N GLU A 92 6.23 -5.52 -18.92
CA GLU A 92 5.42 -5.27 -20.10
C GLU A 92 3.93 -5.12 -19.72
N ASP A 93 3.42 -5.97 -18.83
CA ASP A 93 2.04 -5.88 -18.34
C ASP A 93 1.81 -4.59 -17.55
N HIS A 94 2.80 -4.16 -16.76
CA HIS A 94 2.72 -2.92 -15.98
C HIS A 94 2.87 -1.65 -16.83
N GLN A 95 3.49 -1.74 -18.01
CA GLN A 95 3.62 -0.61 -18.94
C GLN A 95 2.31 -0.27 -19.64
N SER A 96 1.38 -1.23 -19.74
CA SER A 96 0.07 -0.97 -20.32
C SER A 96 -0.82 -0.22 -19.31
N PRO A 97 -1.32 0.98 -19.64
CA PRO A 97 -2.27 1.66 -18.76
C PRO A 97 -3.54 0.81 -18.62
N SER A 98 -4.07 0.73 -17.41
CA SER A 98 -5.28 -0.02 -17.11
C SER A 98 -6.42 0.38 -18.04
N LYS A 99 -7.06 -0.60 -18.69
CA LYS A 99 -8.28 -0.42 -19.50
C LYS A 99 -9.55 -0.23 -18.64
N VAL A 100 -9.39 -0.14 -17.32
CA VAL A 100 -10.51 0.02 -16.39
C VAL A 100 -11.06 1.43 -16.56
N ILE A 101 -12.28 1.51 -17.07
CA ILE A 101 -13.07 2.75 -17.05
C ILE A 101 -13.65 2.85 -15.65
N LEU A 102 -13.09 3.74 -14.83
CA LEU A 102 -13.71 4.10 -13.56
C LEU A 102 -15.02 4.83 -13.86
N SER A 103 -16.07 4.49 -13.12
CA SER A 103 -17.31 5.27 -13.14
C SER A 103 -16.98 6.75 -12.87
N PRO A 104 -17.71 7.70 -13.49
CA PRO A 104 -17.51 9.11 -13.18
C PRO A 104 -17.66 9.30 -11.67
N PRO A 105 -16.80 10.13 -11.04
CA PRO A 105 -16.90 10.39 -9.61
C PRO A 105 -18.30 10.95 -9.34
N GLU A 106 -19.06 10.27 -8.50
CA GLU A 106 -20.32 10.82 -8.04
C GLU A 106 -20.05 12.16 -7.35
N PRO A 107 -20.89 13.18 -7.53
CA PRO A 107 -20.72 14.46 -6.86
C PRO A 107 -20.78 14.21 -5.34
N SER A 108 -19.62 14.27 -4.70
CA SER A 108 -19.53 14.13 -3.25
C SER A 108 -20.30 15.29 -2.61
N PRO A 109 -21.22 15.02 -1.67
CA PRO A 109 -21.95 16.08 -0.99
C PRO A 109 -20.96 17.05 -0.33
N GLY A 110 -21.23 18.35 -0.48
CA GLY A 110 -20.43 19.42 0.11
C GLY A 110 -20.42 19.37 1.64
N LEU A 111 -19.71 20.31 2.26
CA LEU A 111 -19.60 20.38 3.72
C LEU A 111 -20.95 20.57 4.42
N ILE A 112 -21.88 21.28 3.78
CA ILE A 112 -23.22 21.55 4.30
C ILE A 112 -24.23 20.89 3.36
N PHE A 113 -25.08 20.05 3.94
CA PHE A 113 -26.21 19.46 3.22
C PHE A 113 -27.30 20.51 2.96
N PRO A 114 -28.20 20.29 1.98
CA PRO A 114 -29.31 21.21 1.71
C PRO A 114 -30.27 21.44 2.89
N ASP A 115 -30.28 20.53 3.87
CA ASP A 115 -31.08 20.63 5.10
C ASP A 115 -30.40 21.48 6.20
N GLY A 116 -29.19 21.98 5.94
CA GLY A 116 -28.39 22.75 6.90
C GLY A 116 -27.52 21.91 7.83
N SER A 117 -27.55 20.58 7.73
CA SER A 117 -26.71 19.71 8.55
C SER A 117 -25.26 19.63 8.01
N ILE A 118 -24.30 19.42 8.92
CA ILE A 118 -22.87 19.39 8.59
C ILE A 118 -22.44 17.96 8.23
N ASN A 119 -21.82 17.80 7.06
CA ASN A 119 -21.21 16.55 6.61
C ASN A 119 -19.80 16.36 7.20
N TRP A 120 -19.71 15.67 8.34
CA TRP A 120 -18.43 15.39 9.02
C TRP A 120 -17.49 14.46 8.23
N ASN A 121 -17.97 13.79 7.19
CA ASN A 121 -17.17 12.93 6.32
C ASN A 121 -16.61 13.68 5.10
N CYS A 122 -16.85 14.98 4.99
CA CYS A 122 -16.34 15.79 3.89
C CYS A 122 -14.81 15.83 3.95
N PRO A 123 -14.08 15.40 2.89
CA PRO A 123 -12.61 15.45 2.87
C PRO A 123 -12.04 16.85 3.11
N CYS A 124 -12.82 17.91 2.86
CA CYS A 124 -12.45 19.30 3.11
C CYS A 124 -12.20 19.62 4.60
N LEU A 125 -12.72 18.84 5.55
CA LEU A 125 -12.51 19.05 6.99
C LEU A 125 -11.15 18.54 7.49
N GLY A 126 -10.29 18.04 6.59
CA GLY A 126 -8.94 17.62 6.94
C GLY A 126 -8.87 16.53 8.02
N GLY A 127 -9.96 15.78 8.23
CA GLY A 127 -10.04 14.77 9.29
C GLY A 127 -10.10 15.34 10.72
N MET A 128 -10.18 16.66 10.92
CA MET A 128 -10.22 17.28 12.26
C MET A 128 -11.41 16.77 13.08
N ALA A 129 -12.55 16.53 12.41
CA ALA A 129 -13.75 15.98 13.03
C ALA A 129 -13.62 14.52 13.49
N THR A 130 -12.58 13.78 13.09
CA THR A 130 -12.42 12.34 13.38
C THR A 130 -11.15 12.04 14.20
N GLY A 131 -10.42 13.08 14.63
CA GLY A 131 -9.23 12.96 15.46
C GLY A 131 -9.51 12.89 16.98
N PRO A 132 -8.46 12.81 17.82
CA PRO A 132 -8.58 12.79 19.29
C PRO A 132 -9.34 14.02 19.85
N CYS A 133 -9.22 15.18 19.20
CA CYS A 133 -9.95 16.41 19.55
C CYS A 133 -11.21 16.64 18.69
N GLY A 134 -11.69 15.61 17.99
CA GLY A 134 -12.83 15.74 17.07
C GLY A 134 -14.15 16.11 17.74
N VAL A 135 -14.32 15.81 19.04
CA VAL A 135 -15.51 16.24 19.80
C VAL A 135 -15.53 17.76 19.94
N GLU A 136 -14.46 18.35 20.47
CA GLU A 136 -14.33 19.80 20.65
C GLU A 136 -14.41 20.56 19.32
N PHE A 137 -13.81 20.00 18.26
CA PHE A 137 -13.91 20.55 16.91
C PHE A 137 -15.36 20.55 16.41
N ARG A 138 -16.08 19.43 16.55
CA ARG A 138 -17.49 19.36 16.13
C ARG A 138 -18.36 20.34 16.88
N GLU A 139 -18.15 20.50 18.19
CA GLU A 139 -18.90 21.45 19.01
C GLU A 139 -18.64 22.90 18.62
N SER A 140 -17.37 23.26 18.45
CA SER A 140 -16.95 24.62 18.06
C SER A 140 -17.45 24.97 16.66
N PHE A 141 -17.28 24.06 15.70
CA PHE A 141 -17.70 24.27 14.32
C PHE A 141 -19.23 24.31 14.18
N THR A 142 -19.95 23.48 14.94
CA THR A 142 -21.42 23.53 15.00
C THR A 142 -21.90 24.87 15.55
N CYS A 143 -21.28 25.36 16.64
CA CYS A 143 -21.61 26.65 17.22
C CYS A 143 -21.37 27.79 16.20
N PHE A 144 -20.20 27.81 15.56
CA PHE A 144 -19.86 28.81 14.55
C PHE A 144 -20.81 28.79 13.34
N HIS A 145 -21.19 27.60 12.86
CA HIS A 145 -22.06 27.46 11.70
C HIS A 145 -23.47 28.01 11.97
N TYR A 146 -24.02 27.73 13.16
CA TYR A 146 -25.37 28.13 13.54
C TYR A 146 -25.44 29.49 14.26
N SER A 147 -24.31 30.12 14.56
CA SER A 147 -24.24 31.47 15.13
C SER A 147 -24.95 32.49 14.26
N GLN A 148 -25.81 33.29 14.88
CA GLN A 148 -26.50 34.44 14.27
C GLN A 148 -25.89 35.78 14.69
N GLU A 149 -24.88 35.76 15.58
CA GLU A 149 -24.21 36.96 16.06
C GLU A 149 -23.33 37.62 14.97
N GLU A 150 -23.12 38.93 15.09
CA GLU A 150 -22.27 39.71 14.21
C GLU A 150 -21.12 40.34 15.03
N PRO A 151 -19.87 39.86 14.90
CA PRO A 151 -19.38 38.84 13.97
C PRO A 151 -19.75 37.40 14.36
N LYS A 152 -19.87 36.52 13.36
CA LYS A 152 -20.25 35.12 13.57
C LYS A 152 -19.32 34.40 14.54
N GLY A 153 -19.88 33.73 15.53
CA GLY A 153 -19.17 32.88 16.48
C GLY A 153 -18.52 33.62 17.63
N MET A 154 -18.88 34.88 17.88
CA MET A 154 -18.44 35.63 19.07
C MET A 154 -18.75 34.91 20.38
N GLU A 155 -19.93 34.30 20.46
CA GLU A 155 -20.40 33.51 21.58
C GLU A 155 -19.72 32.13 21.67
N CYS A 156 -19.12 31.66 20.58
CA CYS A 156 -18.49 30.35 20.48
C CYS A 156 -17.02 30.35 20.89
N ARG A 157 -16.47 31.49 21.32
CA ARG A 157 -15.04 31.65 21.61
C ARG A 157 -14.52 30.63 22.63
N GLU A 158 -15.29 30.38 23.69
CA GLU A 158 -14.93 29.40 24.73
C GLU A 158 -14.80 27.99 24.16
N LYS A 159 -15.63 27.63 23.19
CA LYS A 159 -15.58 26.33 22.49
C LYS A 159 -14.31 26.20 21.65
N PHE A 160 -13.98 27.25 20.89
CA PHE A 160 -12.72 27.29 20.15
C PHE A 160 -11.51 27.20 21.09
N THR A 161 -11.51 27.89 22.24
CA THR A 161 -10.44 27.76 23.23
C THR A 161 -10.31 26.33 23.76
N ALA A 162 -11.41 25.64 24.03
CA ALA A 162 -11.39 24.24 24.46
C ALA A 162 -10.81 23.31 23.37
N MET A 163 -11.17 23.55 22.10
CA MET A 163 -10.63 22.83 20.96
C MET A 163 -9.11 23.03 20.84
N TRP A 164 -8.63 24.27 20.90
CA TRP A 164 -7.19 24.57 20.85
C TRP A 164 -6.43 23.96 22.03
N ALA A 165 -7.00 24.04 23.24
CA ALA A 165 -6.41 23.42 24.43
C ALA A 165 -6.33 21.89 24.34
N CYS A 166 -7.25 21.25 23.60
CA CYS A 166 -7.14 19.84 23.28
C CYS A 166 -6.03 19.58 22.26
N MET A 167 -5.95 20.37 21.18
CA MET A 167 -4.95 20.19 20.13
C MET A 167 -3.52 20.35 20.63
N ASP A 168 -3.29 21.27 21.57
CA ASP A 168 -1.99 21.49 22.23
C ASP A 168 -1.47 20.24 22.97
N GLN A 169 -2.38 19.37 23.43
CA GLN A 169 -2.01 18.11 24.09
C GLN A 169 -1.55 17.02 23.10
N TYR A 170 -1.81 17.18 21.81
CA TYR A 170 -1.48 16.18 20.77
C TYR A 170 -0.63 16.79 19.64
N PRO A 171 0.57 17.33 19.94
CA PRO A 171 1.42 17.97 18.95
C PRO A 171 1.86 17.02 17.83
N GLU A 172 2.04 15.71 18.09
CA GLU A 172 2.37 14.74 17.04
C GLU A 172 1.29 14.60 15.95
N VAL A 173 0.02 14.89 16.25
CA VAL A 173 -1.11 14.77 15.32
C VAL A 173 -1.45 16.11 14.68
N TYR A 174 -1.29 17.22 15.41
CA TYR A 174 -1.74 18.55 14.97
C TYR A 174 -0.61 19.54 14.62
N SER A 175 0.66 19.22 14.84
CA SER A 175 1.79 20.15 14.60
C SER A 175 2.09 20.47 13.13
N GLU A 176 1.60 19.68 12.18
CA GLU A 176 1.72 20.01 10.75
C GLU A 176 0.57 20.93 10.29
N GLY A 177 -0.64 20.80 10.86
CA GLY A 177 -1.78 21.66 10.54
C GLY A 177 -1.70 23.07 11.14
N LEU A 178 -1.05 23.22 12.30
CA LEU A 178 -0.89 24.52 12.96
C LEU A 178 0.18 25.43 12.34
N LYS A 179 1.08 24.88 11.51
CA LYS A 179 2.19 25.64 10.88
C LYS A 179 1.78 26.42 9.63
N ASP A 180 0.78 25.93 8.90
CA ASP A 180 0.20 26.65 7.76
C ASP A 180 -0.85 27.70 8.20
N ASP A 181 -1.37 27.59 9.43
CA ASP A 181 -2.36 28.49 10.03
C ASP A 181 -1.75 29.48 11.06
N GLU A 182 -0.43 29.73 11.04
CA GLU A 182 0.19 30.78 11.87
C GLU A 182 -0.36 32.19 11.55
N GLU A 183 -1.07 32.36 10.43
CA GLU A 183 -1.80 33.60 10.11
C GLU A 183 -3.13 33.72 10.89
N PHE A 184 -3.74 32.60 11.31
CA PHE A 184 -5.00 32.56 12.06
C PHE A 184 -4.79 32.77 13.57
N LEU A 185 -3.74 32.19 14.15
CA LEU A 185 -3.39 32.39 15.57
C LEU A 185 -2.87 33.83 15.83
N ASN A 186 -2.20 34.44 14.86
CA ASN A 186 -1.78 35.84 14.91
C ASN A 186 -2.95 36.86 14.82
N ALA A 187 -4.16 36.43 14.44
CA ALA A 187 -5.34 37.30 14.39
C ALA A 187 -5.92 37.59 15.78
N GLU A 188 -5.80 36.65 16.74
CA GLU A 188 -6.23 36.88 18.12
C GLU A 188 -5.30 37.83 18.87
N GLU A 189 -3.99 37.79 18.59
CA GLU A 189 -3.02 38.71 19.20
C GLU A 189 -3.21 40.14 18.68
N LYS A 190 -3.48 40.30 17.38
CA LYS A 190 -3.76 41.61 16.75
C LYS A 190 -5.09 42.24 17.18
N ALA A 191 -6.12 41.44 17.51
CA ALA A 191 -7.40 41.98 17.99
C ALA A 191 -7.33 42.47 19.46
N SER A 192 -6.41 41.92 20.26
CA SER A 192 -6.17 42.33 21.65
C SER A 192 -5.39 43.66 21.76
N GLU A 193 -4.54 43.99 20.78
CA GLU A 193 -3.76 45.22 20.79
C GLU A 193 -4.55 46.47 20.37
N THR A 194 -5.56 46.35 19.51
CA THR A 194 -6.36 47.50 19.05
C THR A 194 -7.24 48.09 20.15
N VAL A 195 -7.68 47.28 21.14
CA VAL A 195 -8.56 47.74 22.23
C VAL A 195 -7.77 48.49 23.33
N LYS A 196 -6.46 48.28 23.46
CA LYS A 196 -5.64 48.98 24.46
C LYS A 196 -5.18 50.38 24.04
N ASN A 197 -5.13 50.68 22.75
CA ASN A 197 -4.61 51.96 22.25
C ASN A 197 -5.65 53.10 22.12
N GLU A 198 -6.95 52.84 22.31
CA GLU A 198 -7.99 53.89 22.33
C GLU A 198 -8.24 54.52 23.72
N LYS A 199 -7.60 54.04 24.80
CA LYS A 199 -7.79 54.61 26.15
C LYS A 199 -6.65 55.50 26.67
N THR A 200 -5.66 55.83 25.83
CA THR A 200 -4.48 56.62 26.29
C THR A 200 -4.22 57.90 25.48
N ASN A 201 -5.16 58.34 24.65
CA ASN A 201 -5.15 59.69 24.07
C ASN A 201 -6.53 60.33 24.25
N SER A 202 -6.83 60.75 25.48
CA SER A 202 -7.86 61.75 25.77
C SER A 202 -7.24 62.90 26.54
#